data_AF-A0A653CLU8-F1
#
_entry.id   AF-A0A653CLU8-F1
#
_cell.length_a   1.000
_cell.length_b   1.000
_cell.length_c   1.000
_cell.angle_alpha   90.00
_cell.angle_beta   90.00
_cell.angle_gamma   90.00
#
_symmetry.space_group_name_H-M   'P 1'
#
loop_
_entity.id
_entity.type
_entity.pdbx_description
1 polymer ?
#
loop_
_entity_poly.entity_id
_entity_poly.type
_entity_poly.pdbx_seq_one_letter_code
_entity_poly.pdbx_strand_id
1 'polypeptide(L)'
;MVSQQMQNHLLALREKCSKEVSCIMKEKVPASIENLLAIDTLKETTSACVSVTTKMCKDRVKQWMITQLNTNIFAKEFNVTTQKFLDQNNQQLVDKPVFALPPGGKSKTHNEDCKSAANILERIRVVSVDILESAKDVNGDSLKILLQEAAETLNNRCDVSDSIASCICTSLVDLALLLIVYRSDIMPQDNMMQLFMAVWKCYYTNTDNLFKNFLCQRNVMLIAQGCNDKEIWSNFARFAAILVKENIVSCSNFETQCTGFYKKEWDQVTLSNVSLFLKKFVEYHKMLGGDPSKFALLLEFLSEYCEDL
;
A
#
# COMPACT_ATOMS: atom_id res chain seq x y z
N MET A 1 33.21 -17.54 -1.64
CA MET A 1 32.36 -18.68 -2.07
C MET A 1 30.96 -18.27 -2.52
N VAL A 2 30.19 -17.50 -1.72
CA VAL A 2 28.80 -17.10 -2.05
C VAL A 2 28.67 -16.30 -3.35
N SER A 3 29.56 -15.34 -3.60
CA SER A 3 29.56 -14.55 -4.85
C SER A 3 29.78 -15.42 -6.10
N GLN A 4 30.58 -16.48 -6.01
CA GLN A 4 30.86 -17.39 -7.13
C GLN A 4 29.64 -18.27 -7.43
N GLN A 5 28.98 -18.79 -6.40
CA GLN A 5 27.76 -19.61 -6.53
C GLN A 5 26.58 -18.78 -7.07
N MET A 6 26.45 -17.53 -6.61
CA MET A 6 25.44 -16.58 -7.09
C MET A 6 25.60 -16.30 -8.59
N GLN A 7 26.83 -16.05 -9.04
CA GLN A 7 27.12 -15.78 -10.44
C GLN A 7 26.86 -17.01 -11.32
N ASN A 8 27.18 -18.22 -10.83
CA ASN A 8 26.85 -19.47 -11.52
C ASN A 8 25.33 -19.70 -11.64
N HIS A 9 24.57 -19.39 -10.59
CA HIS A 9 23.11 -19.54 -10.61
C HIS A 9 22.43 -18.53 -11.56
N LEU A 10 22.90 -17.27 -11.57
CA LEU A 10 22.42 -16.25 -12.51
C LEU A 10 22.73 -16.62 -13.97
N LEU A 11 23.88 -17.23 -14.24
CA LEU A 11 24.22 -17.73 -15.57
C LEU A 11 23.29 -18.87 -16.00
N ALA A 12 23.03 -19.84 -15.12
CA ALA A 12 22.10 -20.94 -15.40
C ALA A 12 20.67 -20.43 -15.65
N LEU A 13 20.22 -19.45 -14.87
CA LEU A 13 18.89 -18.84 -15.03
C LEU A 13 18.78 -18.07 -16.35
N ARG A 14 19.80 -17.29 -16.72
CA ARG A 14 19.85 -16.61 -18.02
C ARG A 14 19.81 -17.59 -19.19
N GLU A 15 20.49 -18.71 -19.07
CA GLU A 15 20.48 -19.75 -20.09
C GLU A 15 19.09 -20.39 -20.23
N LYS A 16 18.43 -20.69 -19.10
CA LYS A 16 17.06 -21.23 -19.08
C LYS A 16 16.06 -20.25 -19.70
N CYS A 17 16.08 -18.98 -19.29
CA CYS A 17 15.24 -17.94 -19.88
C CYS A 17 15.51 -17.78 -21.37
N SER A 18 16.76 -17.78 -21.82
CA SER A 18 17.09 -17.69 -23.24
C SER A 18 16.54 -18.87 -24.05
N LYS A 19 16.47 -20.08 -23.47
CA LYS A 19 15.88 -21.26 -24.11
C LYS A 19 14.36 -21.16 -24.20
N GLU A 20 13.68 -20.81 -23.11
CA GLU A 20 12.22 -20.66 -23.08
C GLU A 20 11.73 -19.56 -24.01
N VAL A 21 12.37 -18.39 -23.99
CA VAL A 21 12.00 -17.26 -24.84
C VAL A 21 12.22 -17.62 -26.32
N SER A 22 13.27 -18.37 -26.65
CA SER A 22 13.48 -18.85 -28.03
C SER A 22 12.40 -19.83 -28.49
N CYS A 23 11.84 -20.63 -27.57
CA CYS A 23 10.72 -21.53 -27.86
C CYS A 23 9.43 -20.73 -28.13
N ILE A 24 9.09 -19.80 -27.24
CA ILE A 24 7.89 -18.95 -27.35
C ILE A 24 7.95 -18.10 -28.62
N MET A 25 9.12 -17.52 -28.95
CA MET A 25 9.28 -16.71 -30.16
C MET A 25 9.05 -17.51 -31.44
N LYS A 26 9.52 -18.76 -31.50
CA LYS A 26 9.33 -19.63 -32.68
C LYS A 26 7.88 -19.95 -32.96
N GLU A 27 7.04 -20.00 -31.93
CA GLU A 27 5.62 -20.33 -32.06
C GLU A 27 4.76 -19.07 -32.28
N LYS A 28 4.97 -18.04 -31.45
CA LYS A 28 4.06 -16.88 -31.38
C LYS A 28 4.36 -15.80 -32.41
N VAL A 29 5.63 -15.59 -32.79
CA VAL A 29 6.00 -14.53 -33.74
C VAL A 29 5.46 -14.83 -35.15
N PRO A 30 5.62 -16.04 -35.71
CA PRO A 30 5.04 -16.36 -37.02
C PRO A 30 3.52 -16.20 -37.05
N ALA A 31 2.82 -16.79 -36.07
CA ALA A 31 1.37 -16.71 -35.97
C ALA A 31 0.86 -15.26 -35.84
N SER A 32 1.56 -14.41 -35.10
CA SER A 32 1.17 -13.00 -34.95
C SER A 32 1.38 -12.21 -36.23
N ILE A 33 2.50 -12.44 -36.94
CA ILE A 33 2.78 -11.76 -38.21
C ILE A 33 1.85 -12.23 -39.32
N GLU A 34 1.48 -13.51 -39.36
CA GLU A 34 0.48 -14.03 -40.31
C GLU A 34 -0.91 -13.44 -40.09
N ASN A 35 -1.30 -13.18 -38.84
CA ASN A 35 -2.60 -12.54 -38.52
C ASN A 35 -2.62 -11.02 -38.76
N LEU A 36 -1.46 -10.37 -38.76
CA LEU A 36 -1.34 -8.91 -38.93
C LEU A 36 -1.18 -8.48 -40.39
N LEU A 37 -0.68 -9.38 -41.24
CA LEU A 37 -0.48 -9.12 -42.66
C LEU A 37 -1.72 -9.50 -43.48
N ALA A 38 -1.91 -8.83 -44.61
CA ALA A 38 -2.98 -9.15 -45.53
C ALA A 38 -2.73 -10.51 -46.21
N ILE A 39 -3.80 -11.21 -46.59
CA ILE A 39 -3.76 -12.59 -47.13
C ILE A 39 -2.93 -12.70 -48.42
N ASP A 40 -2.83 -11.60 -49.18
CA ASP A 40 -2.09 -11.47 -50.44
C ASP A 40 -0.60 -11.13 -50.26
N THR A 41 -0.11 -11.06 -49.02
CA THR A 41 1.29 -10.74 -48.75
C THR A 41 2.24 -11.85 -49.22
N LEU A 42 3.29 -11.47 -49.95
CA LEU A 42 4.33 -12.39 -50.43
C LEU A 42 5.02 -13.11 -49.26
N LYS A 43 5.28 -14.41 -49.42
CA LYS A 43 5.90 -15.26 -48.39
C LYS A 43 7.28 -14.75 -47.96
N GLU A 44 8.02 -14.16 -48.89
CA GLU A 44 9.33 -13.54 -48.65
C GLU A 44 9.22 -12.34 -47.70
N THR A 45 8.14 -11.56 -47.82
CA THR A 45 7.87 -10.40 -46.95
C THR A 45 7.47 -10.86 -45.56
N THR A 46 6.61 -11.86 -45.45
CA THR A 46 6.24 -12.49 -44.16
C THR A 46 7.47 -13.06 -43.45
N SER A 47 8.36 -13.75 -44.18
CA SER A 47 9.61 -14.28 -43.63
C SER A 47 10.55 -13.18 -43.12
N ALA A 48 10.68 -12.08 -43.87
CA ALA A 48 11.46 -10.92 -43.45
C ALA A 48 10.89 -10.27 -42.18
N CYS A 49 9.57 -10.06 -42.10
CA CYS A 49 8.88 -9.53 -40.93
C CYS A 49 9.07 -10.42 -39.69
N VAL A 50 8.95 -11.75 -39.85
CA VAL A 50 9.20 -12.71 -38.76
C VAL A 50 10.65 -12.63 -38.29
N SER A 51 11.61 -12.55 -39.21
CA SER A 51 13.04 -12.46 -38.88
C SER A 51 13.38 -11.18 -38.10
N VAL A 52 12.91 -10.03 -38.57
CA VAL A 52 13.12 -8.72 -37.92
C VAL A 52 12.47 -8.70 -36.54
N THR A 53 11.21 -9.14 -36.44
CA THR A 53 10.46 -9.16 -35.17
C THR A 53 11.11 -10.10 -34.16
N THR A 54 11.55 -11.28 -34.61
CA THR A 54 12.29 -12.24 -33.75
C THR A 54 13.57 -11.61 -33.21
N LYS A 55 14.33 -10.90 -34.06
CA LYS A 55 15.55 -10.20 -33.65
C LYS A 55 15.24 -9.10 -32.62
N MET A 56 14.25 -8.26 -32.87
CA MET A 56 13.85 -7.17 -31.96
C MET A 56 13.38 -7.71 -30.60
N CYS A 57 12.54 -8.74 -30.59
CA CYS A 57 12.08 -9.40 -29.36
C CYS A 57 13.27 -9.98 -28.58
N LYS A 58 14.20 -10.66 -29.27
CA LYS A 58 15.41 -11.22 -28.65
C LYS A 58 16.28 -10.14 -28.01
N ASP A 59 16.52 -9.03 -28.72
CA ASP A 59 17.34 -7.93 -28.23
C ASP A 59 16.67 -7.22 -27.04
N ARG A 60 15.35 -7.02 -27.10
CA ARG A 60 14.58 -6.40 -26.01
C ARG A 60 14.58 -7.26 -24.74
N VAL A 61 14.37 -8.56 -24.89
CA VAL A 61 14.43 -9.51 -23.75
C VAL A 61 15.85 -9.57 -23.19
N LYS A 62 16.89 -9.54 -24.04
CA LYS A 62 18.28 -9.50 -23.59
C LYS A 62 18.59 -8.23 -22.80
N GLN A 63 18.15 -7.06 -23.26
CA GLN A 63 18.28 -5.81 -22.52
C GLN A 63 17.57 -5.89 -21.17
N TRP A 64 16.33 -6.36 -21.16
CA TRP A 64 15.57 -6.56 -19.91
C TRP A 64 16.28 -7.50 -18.94
N MET A 65 16.80 -8.64 -19.42
CA MET A 65 17.57 -9.58 -18.60
C MET A 65 18.82 -8.93 -18.01
N ILE A 66 19.53 -8.09 -18.77
CA ILE A 66 20.72 -7.39 -18.24
C ILE A 66 20.33 -6.39 -17.15
N THR A 67 19.22 -5.65 -17.34
CA THR A 67 18.74 -4.67 -16.37
C THR A 67 18.20 -5.32 -15.09
N GLN A 68 17.44 -6.41 -15.21
CA GLN A 68 16.71 -7.03 -14.09
C GLN A 68 17.48 -8.18 -13.40
N LEU A 69 18.29 -8.95 -14.14
CA LEU A 69 19.13 -10.02 -13.59
C LEU A 69 20.54 -9.50 -13.30
N ASN A 70 20.65 -8.34 -12.65
CA ASN A 70 21.94 -7.79 -12.28
C ASN A 70 22.32 -8.23 -10.85
N THR A 71 23.62 -8.38 -10.60
CA THR A 71 24.15 -8.84 -9.31
C THR A 71 23.75 -7.91 -8.16
N ASN A 72 23.49 -6.64 -8.44
CA ASN A 72 23.12 -5.64 -7.42
C ASN A 72 21.66 -5.81 -6.95
N ILE A 73 20.72 -6.14 -7.84
CA ILE A 73 19.32 -6.44 -7.51
C ILE A 73 19.28 -7.74 -6.74
N PHE A 74 19.99 -8.77 -7.21
CA PHE A 74 20.07 -10.02 -6.47
C PHE A 74 20.74 -9.81 -5.10
N ALA A 75 21.86 -9.08 -5.01
CA ALA A 75 22.51 -8.79 -3.74
C ALA A 75 21.60 -7.96 -2.82
N LYS A 76 20.81 -7.04 -3.36
CA LYS A 76 19.82 -6.27 -2.59
C LYS A 76 18.71 -7.17 -2.07
N GLU A 77 18.12 -8.04 -2.89
CA GLU A 77 17.08 -8.97 -2.45
C GLU A 77 17.62 -10.05 -1.51
N PHE A 78 18.82 -10.56 -1.77
CA PHE A 78 19.53 -11.47 -0.90
C PHE A 78 19.82 -10.79 0.44
N ASN A 79 20.39 -9.59 0.47
CA ASN A 79 20.65 -8.84 1.70
C ASN A 79 19.36 -8.49 2.44
N VAL A 80 18.27 -8.14 1.74
CA VAL A 80 16.96 -7.93 2.37
C VAL A 80 16.45 -9.23 2.99
N THR A 81 16.63 -10.37 2.32
CA THR A 81 16.21 -11.67 2.83
C THR A 81 17.11 -12.13 3.99
N THR A 82 18.42 -11.93 3.89
CA THR A 82 19.39 -12.19 4.95
C THR A 82 19.16 -11.27 6.14
N GLN A 83 18.83 -9.99 5.93
CA GLN A 83 18.40 -9.09 6.99
C GLN A 83 17.11 -9.58 7.62
N LYS A 84 16.10 -10.00 6.85
CA LYS A 84 14.89 -10.62 7.44
C LYS A 84 15.21 -11.85 8.28
N PHE A 85 16.13 -12.71 7.83
CA PHE A 85 16.57 -13.87 8.62
C PHE A 85 17.44 -13.49 9.82
N LEU A 86 18.26 -12.45 9.72
CA LEU A 86 19.08 -11.94 10.83
C LEU A 86 18.24 -11.16 11.84
N ASP A 87 17.22 -10.44 11.40
CA ASP A 87 16.23 -9.78 12.25
C ASP A 87 15.33 -10.82 12.94
N GLN A 88 15.00 -11.92 12.25
CA GLN A 88 14.34 -13.09 12.84
C GLN A 88 15.26 -13.88 13.80
N ASN A 89 16.58 -13.90 13.60
CA ASN A 89 17.53 -14.58 14.49
C ASN A 89 18.04 -13.69 15.63
N ASN A 90 18.06 -12.36 15.45
CA ASN A 90 18.29 -11.37 16.50
C ASN A 90 17.04 -11.16 17.36
N GLN A 91 15.86 -11.55 16.86
CA GLN A 91 14.78 -12.06 17.70
C GLN A 91 15.17 -13.46 18.21
N GLN A 92 16.23 -13.54 19.02
CA GLN A 92 16.55 -14.77 19.74
C GLN A 92 15.32 -15.22 20.54
N LEU A 93 14.86 -16.44 20.24
CA LEU A 93 14.53 -17.45 21.24
C LEU A 93 13.62 -16.97 22.37
N VAL A 94 12.43 -16.51 22.01
CA VAL A 94 11.27 -17.05 22.72
C VAL A 94 10.63 -17.97 21.71
N ASP A 95 10.90 -19.27 21.85
CA ASP A 95 9.90 -20.26 21.47
C ASP A 95 8.61 -19.76 22.13
N LYS A 96 7.74 -19.12 21.34
CA LYS A 96 6.33 -19.00 21.67
C LYS A 96 5.75 -20.27 21.10
N PRO A 97 5.52 -21.31 21.92
CA PRO A 97 4.60 -22.35 21.53
C PRO A 97 3.36 -21.65 20.99
N VAL A 98 2.88 -22.12 19.84
CA VAL A 98 1.70 -21.59 19.16
C VAL A 98 0.47 -21.55 20.10
N PHE A 99 0.58 -22.17 21.29
CA PHE A 99 -0.38 -22.19 22.39
C PHE A 99 0.21 -22.01 23.80
N ALA A 100 1.37 -21.36 23.98
CA ALA A 100 1.85 -21.05 25.33
C ALA A 100 1.41 -19.67 25.79
N LEU A 101 0.67 -19.68 26.90
CA LEU A 101 0.51 -18.52 27.74
C LEU A 101 1.91 -18.05 28.19
N PRO A 102 2.22 -16.74 28.13
CA PRO A 102 3.53 -16.23 28.51
C PRO A 102 3.90 -16.66 29.94
N PRO A 103 5.15 -17.07 30.19
CA PRO A 103 5.59 -17.51 31.51
C PRO A 103 5.55 -16.31 32.45
N GLY A 104 4.60 -16.34 33.38
CA GLY A 104 4.19 -15.15 34.11
C GLY A 104 3.34 -14.26 33.22
N GLY A 105 2.01 -14.35 33.38
CA GLY A 105 1.09 -13.39 32.78
C GLY A 105 1.65 -11.97 32.95
N LYS A 106 1.54 -11.13 31.91
CA LYS A 106 1.97 -9.73 31.98
C LYS A 106 1.46 -9.19 33.33
N SER A 107 2.32 -8.63 34.19
CA SER A 107 1.92 -8.07 35.50
C SER A 107 0.91 -6.92 35.41
N LYS A 108 0.39 -6.62 34.22
CA LYS A 108 -0.73 -5.74 33.99
C LYS A 108 -2.01 -6.48 34.39
N THR A 109 -2.80 -5.86 35.26
CA THR A 109 -4.17 -6.25 35.56
C THR A 109 -4.98 -6.35 34.26
N HIS A 110 -5.38 -7.57 33.90
CA HIS A 110 -6.32 -7.79 32.81
C HIS A 110 -7.68 -7.23 33.21
N ASN A 111 -8.25 -6.35 32.40
CA ASN A 111 -9.61 -5.85 32.63
C ASN A 111 -10.63 -6.75 31.92
N GLU A 112 -11.35 -7.57 32.68
CA GLU A 112 -12.42 -8.45 32.17
C GLU A 112 -13.67 -7.67 31.70
N ASP A 113 -13.87 -6.45 32.22
CA ASP A 113 -15.01 -5.60 31.87
C ASP A 113 -14.87 -4.98 30.46
N CYS A 114 -13.64 -4.90 29.93
CA CYS A 114 -13.39 -4.44 28.56
C CYS A 114 -13.87 -5.47 27.54
N LYS A 115 -14.43 -5.02 26.42
CA LYS A 115 -14.86 -5.91 25.33
C LYS A 115 -13.71 -6.75 24.78
N SER A 116 -14.01 -7.98 24.39
CA SER A 116 -13.03 -8.85 23.72
C SER A 116 -12.63 -8.28 22.35
N ALA A 117 -11.41 -8.57 21.91
CA ALA A 117 -10.94 -8.13 20.60
C ALA A 117 -11.80 -8.66 19.43
N ALA A 118 -12.32 -9.88 19.56
CA ALA A 118 -13.26 -10.45 18.57
C ALA A 118 -14.55 -9.63 18.48
N ASN A 119 -15.09 -9.15 19.61
CA ASN A 119 -16.26 -8.29 19.62
C ASN A 119 -15.97 -6.92 18.98
N ILE A 120 -14.79 -6.34 19.21
CA ILE A 120 -14.38 -5.09 18.55
C ILE A 120 -14.28 -5.28 17.02
N LEU A 121 -13.63 -6.34 16.56
CA LEU A 121 -13.52 -6.63 15.12
C LEU A 121 -14.89 -6.83 14.47
N GLU A 122 -15.79 -7.57 15.13
CA GLU A 122 -17.14 -7.79 14.63
C GLU A 122 -17.95 -6.49 14.57
N ARG A 123 -17.83 -5.63 15.58
CA ARG A 123 -18.47 -4.31 15.55
C ARG A 123 -17.94 -3.42 14.43
N ILE A 124 -16.62 -3.40 14.21
CA ILE A 124 -16.01 -2.67 13.09
C ILE A 124 -16.55 -3.21 11.76
N ARG A 125 -16.66 -4.54 11.61
CA ARG A 125 -17.21 -5.18 10.42
C ARG A 125 -18.66 -4.78 10.19
N VAL A 126 -19.52 -4.86 11.21
CA VAL A 126 -20.94 -4.49 11.13
C VAL A 126 -21.08 -3.03 10.70
N VAL A 127 -20.40 -2.10 11.38
CA VAL A 127 -20.46 -0.68 11.01
C VAL A 127 -19.94 -0.44 9.60
N SER A 128 -18.89 -1.15 9.16
CA SER A 128 -18.38 -1.02 7.79
C SER A 128 -19.40 -1.45 6.74
N VAL A 129 -20.16 -2.52 7.01
CA VAL A 129 -21.27 -2.97 6.15
C VAL A 129 -22.41 -1.96 6.18
N ASP A 130 -22.79 -1.47 7.36
CA ASP A 130 -23.85 -0.47 7.51
C ASP A 130 -23.53 0.82 6.75
N ILE A 131 -22.25 1.26 6.72
CA ILE A 131 -21.83 2.41 5.90
C ILE A 131 -22.08 2.14 4.41
N LEU A 132 -21.79 0.93 3.93
CA LEU A 132 -21.93 0.57 2.51
C LEU A 132 -23.38 0.38 2.09
N GLU A 133 -24.21 -0.22 2.94
CA GLU A 133 -25.61 -0.54 2.63
C GLU A 133 -26.57 0.62 2.95
N SER A 134 -26.34 1.34 4.05
CA SER A 134 -27.25 2.35 4.59
C SER A 134 -26.49 3.43 5.36
N ALA A 135 -25.59 4.14 4.66
CA ALA A 135 -24.69 5.14 5.23
C ALA A 135 -25.35 6.09 6.23
N LYS A 136 -26.58 6.55 5.96
CA LYS A 136 -27.32 7.52 6.78
C LYS A 136 -27.63 7.04 8.21
N ASP A 137 -27.69 5.75 8.43
CA ASP A 137 -28.10 5.16 9.72
C ASP A 137 -26.94 5.08 10.72
N VAL A 138 -25.71 5.31 10.26
CA VAL A 138 -24.51 5.24 11.10
C VAL A 138 -24.43 6.48 12.00
N ASN A 139 -24.59 6.30 13.31
CA ASN A 139 -24.51 7.43 14.24
C ASN A 139 -23.05 7.70 14.67
N GLY A 140 -22.64 8.98 14.63
CA GLY A 140 -21.35 9.43 15.14
C GLY A 140 -21.13 9.10 16.62
N ASP A 141 -22.16 9.11 17.46
CA ASP A 141 -22.00 8.78 18.89
C ASP A 141 -21.73 7.29 19.11
N SER A 142 -22.43 6.41 18.38
CA SER A 142 -22.14 4.96 18.40
C SER A 142 -20.72 4.65 17.94
N LEU A 143 -20.21 5.42 16.98
CA LEU A 143 -18.85 5.30 16.48
C LEU A 143 -17.81 5.76 17.53
N LYS A 144 -18.08 6.85 18.26
CA LYS A 144 -17.21 7.28 19.38
C LYS A 144 -17.11 6.20 20.45
N ILE A 145 -18.23 5.59 20.82
CA ILE A 145 -18.25 4.48 21.79
C ILE A 145 -17.41 3.32 21.29
N LEU A 146 -17.55 2.93 20.01
CA LEU A 146 -16.73 1.88 19.42
C LEU A 146 -15.22 2.19 19.49
N LEU A 147 -14.81 3.43 19.18
CA LEU A 147 -13.41 3.83 19.23
C LEU A 147 -12.86 3.86 20.67
N GLN A 148 -13.67 4.31 21.63
CA GLN A 148 -13.31 4.28 23.05
C GLN A 148 -13.12 2.84 23.53
N GLU A 149 -14.08 1.97 23.25
CA GLU A 149 -13.96 0.55 23.58
C GLU A 149 -12.76 -0.11 22.88
N ALA A 150 -12.46 0.25 21.64
CA ALA A 150 -11.27 -0.25 20.94
C ALA A 150 -9.98 0.19 21.65
N ALA A 151 -9.87 1.46 22.05
CA ALA A 151 -8.72 1.97 22.79
C ALA A 151 -8.58 1.29 24.17
N GLU A 152 -9.69 1.08 24.88
CA GLU A 152 -9.71 0.37 26.17
C GLU A 152 -9.28 -1.09 26.00
N THR A 153 -9.83 -1.78 25.00
CA THR A 153 -9.45 -3.17 24.69
C THR A 153 -7.96 -3.27 24.36
N LEU A 154 -7.40 -2.37 23.54
CA LEU A 154 -5.98 -2.40 23.20
C LEU A 154 -5.05 -2.12 24.38
N ASN A 155 -5.44 -1.25 25.32
CA ASN A 155 -4.60 -0.86 26.45
C ASN A 155 -4.75 -1.76 27.69
N ASN A 156 -5.97 -2.23 27.97
CA ASN A 156 -6.34 -2.83 29.26
C ASN A 156 -6.49 -4.36 29.20
N ARG A 157 -6.58 -4.96 27.99
CA ARG A 157 -6.68 -6.41 27.85
C ARG A 157 -5.33 -7.07 27.56
N CYS A 158 -4.91 -7.95 28.48
CA CYS A 158 -3.64 -8.66 28.37
C CYS A 158 -3.62 -9.79 27.33
N ASP A 159 -4.78 -10.26 26.88
CA ASP A 159 -4.97 -11.34 25.89
C ASP A 159 -4.91 -10.84 24.42
N VAL A 160 -4.80 -9.53 24.22
CA VAL A 160 -4.60 -8.95 22.89
C VAL A 160 -3.12 -9.12 22.50
N SER A 161 -2.89 -9.93 21.46
CA SER A 161 -1.58 -10.06 20.81
C SER A 161 -1.34 -8.91 19.84
N ASP A 162 -0.07 -8.68 19.46
CA ASP A 162 0.28 -7.67 18.45
C ASP A 162 -0.38 -7.94 17.08
N SER A 163 -0.61 -9.22 16.75
CA SER A 163 -1.34 -9.60 15.54
C SER A 163 -2.80 -9.17 15.58
N ILE A 164 -3.49 -9.38 16.71
CA ILE A 164 -4.88 -8.96 16.90
C ILE A 164 -4.97 -7.43 16.93
N ALA A 165 -4.05 -6.76 17.61
CA ALA A 165 -3.97 -5.30 17.64
C ALA A 165 -3.79 -4.71 16.23
N SER A 166 -2.91 -5.34 15.42
CA SER A 166 -2.71 -4.98 14.01
C SER A 166 -4.00 -5.15 13.18
N CYS A 167 -4.72 -6.26 13.37
CA CYS A 167 -6.00 -6.48 12.71
C CYS A 167 -7.02 -5.38 13.06
N ILE A 168 -7.21 -5.07 14.35
CA ILE A 168 -8.12 -4.00 14.79
C ILE A 168 -7.73 -2.66 14.15
N CYS A 169 -6.45 -2.29 14.25
CA CYS A 169 -5.97 -1.01 13.73
C CYS A 169 -6.11 -0.91 12.21
N THR A 170 -5.81 -1.98 11.47
CA THR A 170 -5.96 -2.04 10.01
C THR A 170 -7.43 -1.94 9.61
N SER A 171 -8.32 -2.67 10.27
CA SER A 171 -9.77 -2.57 10.03
C SER A 171 -10.30 -1.17 10.35
N LEU A 172 -9.75 -0.48 11.34
CA LEU A 172 -10.09 0.92 11.63
C LEU A 172 -9.58 1.88 10.56
N VAL A 173 -8.45 1.60 9.89
CA VAL A 173 -8.02 2.39 8.72
C VAL A 173 -9.04 2.25 7.60
N ASP A 174 -9.48 1.03 7.32
CA ASP A 174 -10.52 0.78 6.31
C ASP A 174 -11.83 1.49 6.65
N LEU A 175 -12.25 1.41 7.92
CA LEU A 175 -13.44 2.11 8.41
C LEU A 175 -13.31 3.63 8.26
N ALA A 176 -12.15 4.20 8.59
CA ALA A 176 -11.90 5.63 8.43
C ALA A 176 -12.02 6.06 6.95
N LEU A 177 -11.49 5.27 6.02
CA LEU A 177 -11.63 5.53 4.58
C LEU A 177 -13.10 5.46 4.14
N LEU A 178 -13.86 4.47 4.61
CA LEU A 178 -15.29 4.36 4.33
C LEU A 178 -16.06 5.59 4.83
N LEU A 179 -15.73 6.10 6.02
CA LEU A 179 -16.36 7.31 6.55
C LEU A 179 -16.00 8.55 5.72
N ILE A 180 -14.75 8.68 5.24
CA ILE A 180 -14.36 9.79 4.35
C ILE A 180 -15.22 9.81 3.08
N VAL A 181 -15.48 8.64 2.49
CA VAL A 181 -16.21 8.51 1.22
C VAL A 181 -17.71 8.66 1.39
N TYR A 182 -18.30 7.94 2.35
CA TYR A 182 -19.74 7.78 2.46
C TYR A 182 -20.37 8.64 3.57
N ARG A 183 -19.57 9.19 4.50
CA ARG A 183 -20.00 10.00 5.65
C ARG A 183 -19.10 11.20 5.89
N SER A 184 -19.03 12.08 4.89
CA SER A 184 -18.25 13.33 4.94
C SER A 184 -18.71 14.31 6.03
N ASP A 185 -19.86 14.06 6.67
CA ASP A 185 -20.35 14.81 7.82
C ASP A 185 -19.73 14.36 9.16
N ILE A 186 -19.30 13.10 9.28
CA ILE A 186 -18.75 12.53 10.53
C ILE A 186 -17.24 12.65 10.60
N MET A 187 -16.52 12.15 9.59
CA MET A 187 -15.06 12.00 9.68
C MET A 187 -14.31 13.34 9.84
N PRO A 188 -14.70 14.45 9.19
CA PRO A 188 -14.00 15.72 9.30
C PRO A 188 -14.07 16.38 10.68
N GLN A 189 -14.92 15.89 11.58
CA GLN A 189 -15.06 16.44 12.92
C GLN A 189 -13.79 16.13 13.74
N ASP A 190 -13.16 17.15 14.31
CA ASP A 190 -11.84 17.02 14.97
C ASP A 190 -11.85 16.02 16.13
N ASN A 191 -12.94 15.98 16.89
CA ASN A 191 -13.18 15.01 17.95
C ASN A 191 -13.21 13.56 17.43
N MET A 192 -13.76 13.30 16.24
CA MET A 192 -13.76 11.96 15.65
C MET A 192 -12.35 11.54 15.22
N MET A 193 -11.64 12.42 14.51
CA MET A 193 -10.28 12.13 14.07
C MET A 193 -9.34 11.85 15.25
N GLN A 194 -9.43 12.66 16.32
CA GLN A 194 -8.64 12.48 17.54
C GLN A 194 -8.85 11.12 18.19
N LEU A 195 -10.08 10.57 18.18
CA LEU A 195 -10.35 9.24 18.71
C LEU A 195 -9.67 8.15 17.88
N PHE A 196 -9.72 8.23 16.54
CA PHE A 196 -8.96 7.32 15.68
C PHE A 196 -7.45 7.40 15.96
N MET A 197 -6.90 8.62 16.06
CA MET A 197 -5.49 8.81 16.40
C MET A 197 -5.13 8.17 17.73
N ALA A 198 -5.97 8.35 18.75
CA ALA A 198 -5.76 7.77 20.08
C ALA A 198 -5.69 6.24 20.02
N VAL A 199 -6.60 5.60 19.26
CA VAL A 199 -6.58 4.15 19.07
C VAL A 199 -5.32 3.70 18.34
N TRP A 200 -4.94 4.34 17.23
CA TRP A 200 -3.72 3.96 16.49
C TRP A 200 -2.44 4.18 17.27
N LYS A 201 -2.37 5.20 18.13
CA LYS A 201 -1.23 5.41 19.04
C LYS A 201 -1.08 4.29 20.07
N CYS A 202 -2.12 3.50 20.32
CA CYS A 202 -2.02 2.28 21.15
C CYS A 202 -1.27 1.14 20.43
N TYR A 203 -1.08 1.23 19.11
CA TYR A 203 -0.31 0.27 18.33
C TYR A 203 1.17 0.67 18.30
N TYR A 204 1.86 0.44 19.42
CA TYR A 204 3.25 0.89 19.66
C TYR A 204 4.30 0.28 18.73
N THR A 205 3.97 -0.81 18.01
CA THR A 205 4.98 -1.61 17.31
C THR A 205 5.45 -0.96 16.02
N ASN A 206 4.54 -0.43 15.21
CA ASN A 206 4.87 0.29 13.97
C ASN A 206 3.63 0.96 13.34
N THR A 207 3.26 2.16 13.81
CA THR A 207 2.12 2.91 13.23
C THR A 207 2.33 3.25 11.76
N ASP A 208 3.57 3.49 11.35
CA ASP A 208 3.94 3.84 9.98
C ASP A 208 3.63 2.68 8.98
N ASN A 209 3.75 1.43 9.44
CA ASN A 209 3.38 0.25 8.64
C ASN A 209 1.87 0.11 8.43
N LEU A 210 1.02 0.56 9.36
CA LEU A 210 -0.44 0.51 9.19
C LEU A 210 -0.88 1.28 7.95
N PHE A 211 -0.17 2.36 7.64
CA PHE A 211 -0.48 3.27 6.53
C PHE A 211 0.46 3.13 5.34
N LYS A 212 1.29 2.08 5.29
CA LYS A 212 2.25 1.87 4.17
C LYS A 212 1.59 1.81 2.78
N ASN A 213 0.31 1.45 2.74
CA ASN A 213 -0.50 1.36 1.52
C ASN A 213 -1.64 2.39 1.51
N PHE A 214 -1.48 3.52 2.18
CA PHE A 214 -2.50 4.57 2.28
C PHE A 214 -2.89 5.14 0.91
N LEU A 215 -1.92 5.45 0.03
CA LEU A 215 -2.16 5.85 -1.37
C LEU A 215 -2.06 4.68 -2.36
N CYS A 216 -2.54 3.49 -1.96
CA CYS A 216 -2.60 2.35 -2.88
C CYS A 216 -3.81 2.41 -3.82
N GLN A 217 -3.79 1.57 -4.85
CA GLN A 217 -4.84 1.55 -5.87
C GLN A 217 -6.23 1.27 -5.31
N ARG A 218 -6.34 0.33 -4.38
CA ARG A 218 -7.61 0.03 -3.72
C ARG A 218 -8.21 1.28 -3.06
N ASN A 219 -7.39 2.04 -2.33
CA ASN A 219 -7.87 3.19 -1.58
C ASN A 219 -8.21 4.35 -2.52
N VAL A 220 -7.36 4.64 -3.51
CA VAL A 220 -7.62 5.67 -4.52
C VAL A 220 -8.93 5.40 -5.26
N MET A 221 -9.15 4.15 -5.69
CA MET A 221 -10.39 3.77 -6.36
C MET A 221 -11.61 3.84 -5.45
N LEU A 222 -11.45 3.50 -4.15
CA LEU A 222 -12.51 3.68 -3.16
C LEU A 222 -12.88 5.16 -3.00
N ILE A 223 -11.89 6.05 -2.89
CA ILE A 223 -12.14 7.49 -2.79
C ILE A 223 -12.83 8.03 -4.06
N ALA A 224 -12.39 7.57 -5.23
CA ALA A 224 -12.95 7.97 -6.51
C ALA A 224 -14.41 7.51 -6.75
N GLN A 225 -14.94 6.60 -5.94
CA GLN A 225 -16.35 6.18 -6.01
C GLN A 225 -17.31 7.15 -5.32
N GLY A 226 -16.80 8.12 -4.57
CA GLY A 226 -17.62 9.07 -3.83
C GLY A 226 -18.45 9.99 -4.74
N CYS A 227 -19.66 10.37 -4.33
CA CYS A 227 -20.54 11.21 -5.14
C CYS A 227 -20.15 12.70 -5.17
N ASN A 228 -19.32 13.16 -4.23
CA ASN A 228 -18.85 14.55 -4.12
C ASN A 228 -17.32 14.61 -4.14
N ASP A 229 -16.75 14.40 -5.33
CA ASP A 229 -15.30 14.24 -5.54
C ASP A 229 -14.47 15.28 -4.77
N LYS A 230 -14.73 16.57 -4.97
CA LYS A 230 -13.87 17.64 -4.42
C LYS A 230 -13.84 17.65 -2.89
N GLU A 231 -15.00 17.50 -2.25
CA GLU A 231 -15.08 17.52 -0.78
C GLU A 231 -14.41 16.28 -0.18
N ILE A 232 -14.66 15.11 -0.76
CA ILE A 232 -14.10 13.84 -0.30
C ILE A 232 -12.58 13.84 -0.44
N TRP A 233 -12.04 14.28 -1.59
CA TRP A 233 -10.59 14.42 -1.78
C TRP A 233 -9.98 15.45 -0.84
N SER A 234 -10.68 16.54 -0.54
CA SER A 234 -10.22 17.53 0.45
C SER A 234 -10.22 16.97 1.88
N ASN A 235 -11.24 16.20 2.27
CA ASN A 235 -11.31 15.54 3.56
C ASN A 235 -10.22 14.46 3.70
N PHE A 236 -9.97 13.71 2.62
CA PHE A 236 -8.88 12.76 2.55
C PHE A 236 -7.52 13.44 2.72
N ALA A 237 -7.32 14.59 2.09
CA ALA A 237 -6.11 15.41 2.22
C ALA A 237 -5.91 15.94 3.64
N ARG A 238 -6.98 16.45 4.27
CA ARG A 238 -6.96 16.88 5.67
C ARG A 238 -6.58 15.73 6.60
N PHE A 239 -7.18 14.55 6.38
CA PHE A 239 -6.89 13.35 7.15
C PHE A 239 -5.42 12.94 7.03
N ALA A 240 -4.87 12.93 5.81
CA ALA A 240 -3.45 12.65 5.56
C ALA A 240 -2.52 13.67 6.27
N ALA A 241 -2.87 14.96 6.22
CA ALA A 241 -2.09 16.01 6.89
C ALA A 241 -2.05 15.83 8.41
N ILE A 242 -3.16 15.41 9.01
CA ILE A 242 -3.25 15.12 10.45
C ILE A 242 -2.43 13.88 10.81
N LEU A 243 -2.49 12.81 10.01
CA LEU A 243 -1.68 11.60 10.23
C LEU A 243 -0.18 11.92 10.25
N VAL A 244 0.28 12.80 9.35
CA VAL A 244 1.69 13.24 9.29
C VAL A 244 2.03 14.14 10.48
N LYS A 245 1.17 15.12 10.79
CA LYS A 245 1.31 16.04 11.93
C LYS A 245 1.44 15.31 13.27
N GLU A 246 0.64 14.27 13.47
CA GLU A 246 0.61 13.45 14.69
C GLU A 246 1.69 12.36 14.72
N ASN A 247 2.59 12.32 13.72
CA ASN A 247 3.64 11.31 13.55
C ASN A 247 3.12 9.86 13.53
N ILE A 248 1.86 9.66 13.12
CA ILE A 248 1.33 8.31 12.88
C ILE A 248 1.92 7.76 11.58
N VAL A 249 2.06 8.63 10.58
CA VAL A 249 2.76 8.37 9.33
C VAL A 249 3.95 9.31 9.22
N SER A 250 5.13 8.77 8.97
CA SER A 250 6.34 9.56 8.75
C SER A 250 6.26 10.31 7.42
N CYS A 251 6.81 11.53 7.37
CA CYS A 251 6.89 12.31 6.13
C CYS A 251 7.55 11.50 5.00
N SER A 252 8.62 10.74 5.29
CA SER A 252 9.34 9.92 4.32
C SER A 252 8.49 8.78 3.75
N ASN A 253 7.68 8.12 4.59
CA ASN A 253 6.79 7.06 4.12
C ASN A 253 5.69 7.65 3.24
N PHE A 254 5.07 8.75 3.68
CA PHE A 254 4.04 9.42 2.89
C PHE A 254 4.56 9.92 1.53
N GLU A 255 5.75 10.54 1.49
CA GLU A 255 6.41 10.96 0.25
C GLU A 255 6.71 9.77 -0.68
N THR A 256 7.19 8.66 -0.11
CA THR A 256 7.43 7.41 -0.86
C THR A 256 6.14 6.87 -1.50
N GLN A 257 5.01 6.98 -0.80
CA GLN A 257 3.72 6.58 -1.34
C GLN A 257 3.23 7.52 -2.45
N CYS A 258 3.39 8.83 -2.28
CA CYS A 258 3.05 9.82 -3.31
C CYS A 258 3.85 9.57 -4.60
N THR A 259 5.17 9.38 -4.49
CA THR A 259 6.03 9.05 -5.64
C THR A 259 5.73 7.67 -6.22
N GLY A 260 5.34 6.70 -5.37
CA GLY A 260 4.92 5.36 -5.78
C GLY A 260 3.61 5.35 -6.57
N PHE A 261 2.71 6.30 -6.30
CA PHE A 261 1.46 6.48 -7.05
C PHE A 261 1.73 6.84 -8.52
N TYR A 262 2.59 7.83 -8.77
CA TYR A 262 2.90 8.31 -10.14
C TYR A 262 3.76 7.35 -10.97
N LYS A 263 4.30 6.27 -10.38
CA LYS A 263 5.00 5.21 -11.11
C LYS A 263 4.06 4.24 -11.83
N LYS A 264 2.76 4.35 -11.59
CA LYS A 264 1.73 3.48 -12.19
C LYS A 264 0.94 4.25 -13.25
N GLU A 265 0.34 3.50 -14.16
CA GLU A 265 -0.57 4.06 -15.16
C GLU A 265 -1.94 4.32 -14.52
N TRP A 266 -2.45 5.54 -14.71
CA TRP A 266 -3.74 6.02 -14.19
C TRP A 266 -4.48 6.77 -15.28
N ASP A 267 -5.80 6.79 -15.22
CA ASP A 267 -6.62 7.65 -16.07
C ASP A 267 -6.50 9.13 -15.66
N GLN A 268 -6.82 10.02 -16.60
CA GLN A 268 -6.71 11.48 -16.40
C GLN A 268 -7.56 11.99 -15.24
N VAL A 269 -8.73 11.41 -14.99
CA VAL A 269 -9.64 11.84 -13.91
C VAL A 269 -9.01 11.52 -12.56
N THR A 270 -8.50 10.30 -12.40
CA THR A 270 -7.80 9.88 -11.18
C THR A 270 -6.54 10.72 -10.93
N LEU A 271 -5.75 11.01 -11.97
CA LEU A 271 -4.57 11.88 -11.86
C LEU A 271 -4.94 13.30 -11.41
N SER A 272 -5.97 13.89 -12.01
CA SER A 272 -6.46 15.24 -11.65
C SER A 272 -6.93 15.29 -10.19
N ASN A 273 -7.71 14.30 -9.76
CA ASN A 273 -8.22 14.18 -8.40
C ASN A 273 -7.11 14.00 -7.35
N VAL A 274 -6.12 13.14 -7.62
CA VAL A 274 -4.98 12.96 -6.70
C VAL A 274 -4.11 14.22 -6.64
N SER A 275 -3.99 14.93 -7.75
CA SER A 275 -3.27 16.21 -7.79
C SER A 275 -3.96 17.29 -6.95
N LEU A 276 -5.30 17.34 -6.98
CA LEU A 276 -6.10 18.17 -6.08
C LEU A 276 -5.87 17.78 -4.61
N PHE A 277 -5.90 16.48 -4.30
CA PHE A 277 -5.62 15.96 -2.97
C PHE A 277 -4.24 16.40 -2.46
N LEU A 278 -3.19 16.31 -3.28
CA LEU A 278 -1.84 16.70 -2.88
C LEU A 278 -1.71 18.22 -2.66
N LYS A 279 -2.33 19.03 -3.52
CA LYS A 279 -2.41 20.50 -3.32
C LYS A 279 -3.08 20.83 -1.99
N LYS A 280 -4.23 20.20 -1.70
CA LYS A 280 -4.96 20.37 -0.43
C LYS A 280 -4.17 19.86 0.77
N PHE A 281 -3.45 18.74 0.63
CA PHE A 281 -2.62 18.19 1.69
C PHE A 281 -1.54 19.18 2.10
N VAL A 282 -0.85 19.80 1.15
CA VAL A 282 0.18 20.81 1.44
C VAL A 282 -0.41 22.04 2.12
N GLU A 283 -1.58 22.52 1.67
CA GLU A 283 -2.31 23.60 2.34
C GLU A 283 -2.58 23.25 3.82
N TYR A 284 -3.19 22.09 4.09
CA TYR A 284 -3.50 21.66 5.45
C TYR A 284 -2.25 21.39 6.29
N HIS A 285 -1.22 20.76 5.73
CA HIS A 285 0.04 20.51 6.43
C HIS A 285 0.68 21.82 6.87
N LYS A 286 0.68 22.84 6.01
CA LYS A 286 1.16 24.19 6.35
C LYS A 286 0.29 24.85 7.42
N MET A 287 -1.04 24.77 7.32
CA MET A 287 -1.95 25.30 8.35
C MET A 287 -1.73 24.66 9.72
N LEU A 288 -1.41 23.36 9.73
CA LEU A 288 -1.04 22.63 10.94
C LEU A 288 0.40 22.91 11.38
N GLY A 289 1.12 23.88 10.79
CA GLY A 289 2.48 24.24 11.19
C GLY A 289 3.57 23.25 10.77
N GLY A 290 3.26 22.37 9.82
CA GLY A 290 4.24 21.50 9.18
C GLY A 290 5.09 22.26 8.15
N ASP A 291 6.30 21.78 7.91
CA ASP A 291 7.23 22.37 6.95
C ASP A 291 6.91 21.88 5.51
N PRO A 292 6.41 22.74 4.62
CA PRO A 292 6.10 22.36 3.25
C PRO A 292 7.35 22.10 2.39
N SER A 293 8.55 22.53 2.83
CA SER A 293 9.79 22.34 2.06
C SER A 293 10.12 20.85 1.86
N LYS A 294 9.69 19.99 2.79
CA LYS A 294 9.82 18.53 2.69
C LYS A 294 9.03 17.93 1.52
N PHE A 295 8.05 18.67 0.99
CA PHE A 295 7.26 18.27 -0.16
C PHE A 295 7.54 19.16 -1.38
N ALA A 296 8.60 19.98 -1.37
CA ALA A 296 8.91 20.92 -2.44
C ALA A 296 9.11 20.23 -3.81
N LEU A 297 9.83 19.10 -3.85
CA LEU A 297 10.01 18.32 -5.07
C LEU A 297 8.70 17.69 -5.58
N LEU A 298 7.83 17.27 -4.66
CA LEU A 298 6.51 16.78 -5.01
C LEU A 298 5.63 17.91 -5.57
N LEU A 299 5.71 19.11 -4.99
CA LEU A 299 5.02 20.31 -5.46
C LEU A 299 5.53 20.78 -6.82
N GLU A 300 6.84 20.76 -7.04
CA GLU A 300 7.48 21.09 -8.32
C GLU A 300 7.07 20.09 -9.41
N PHE A 301 7.12 18.80 -9.10
CA PHE A 301 6.60 17.75 -9.97
C PHE A 301 5.11 17.96 -10.29
N LEU A 302 4.28 18.31 -9.31
CA LEU A 302 2.86 18.58 -9.53
C LEU A 302 2.62 19.85 -10.36
N SER A 303 3.45 20.90 -10.23
CA SER A 303 3.34 22.06 -11.10
C SER A 303 3.72 21.73 -12.54
N GLU A 304 4.79 20.96 -12.75
CA GLU A 304 5.24 20.59 -14.10
C GLU A 304 4.33 19.57 -14.78
N TYR A 305 3.83 18.58 -14.02
CA TYR A 305 3.06 17.47 -14.55
C TYR A 305 1.56 17.76 -14.63
N CYS A 306 1.04 18.67 -13.80
CA CYS A 306 -0.40 18.98 -13.73
C CYS A 306 -0.78 20.33 -14.32
N GLU A 307 0.14 21.10 -14.92
CA GLU A 307 -0.23 22.21 -15.82
C GLU A 307 -0.88 21.70 -17.11
N ASP A 308 -0.59 20.45 -17.51
CA ASP A 308 -1.10 19.79 -18.71
C ASP A 308 -2.33 18.87 -18.48
N LEU A 309 -2.86 18.77 -17.25
CA LEU A 309 -3.97 17.87 -16.85
C LEU A 309 -5.28 18.60 -16.58
#